data_AF-A0A2V7LD98-F1
#
_entry.id   AF-A0A2V7LD98-F1
#
_cell.length_a   1.000
_cell.length_b   1.000
_cell.length_c   1.000
_cell.angle_alpha   90.00
_cell.angle_beta   90.00
_cell.angle_gamma   90.00
#
_symmetry.space_group_name_H-M   'P 1'
#
loop_
_entity.id
_entity.type
_entity.pdbx_description
1 polymer ?
#
loop_
_entity_poly.entity_id
_entity_poly.type
_entity_poly.pdbx_seq_one_letter_code
_entity_poly.pdbx_strand_id
1 'polypeptide(L)'
;MEQAGYGLIETMRVRDGRIPFLDRHLARLARSIDELGLPQPKQDVRKLATPFSATGDAVLRVEVLDGRASVTVRELPALDPPTVIMASEPHHPYPHKTTDRDCFMDAAEEAEVAEADDALLVTHEGWLAEGTTWNLFWWDGDSLRTPALD
;
A
#
# COMPACT_ATOMS: atom_id res chain seq x y z
N MET A 1 -13.11 -20.68 -13.20
CA MET A 1 -12.04 -19.91 -12.53
C MET A 1 -12.47 -19.75 -11.10
N GLU A 2 -11.74 -20.35 -10.15
CA GLU A 2 -11.85 -19.94 -8.75
C GLU A 2 -11.57 -18.44 -8.66
N GLN A 3 -12.39 -17.73 -7.90
CA GLN A 3 -12.17 -16.32 -7.60
C GLN A 3 -10.96 -16.22 -6.68
N ALA A 4 -10.07 -15.28 -6.97
CA ALA A 4 -9.03 -14.92 -6.02
C ALA A 4 -9.73 -14.41 -4.74
N GLY A 5 -9.44 -14.99 -3.58
CA GLY A 5 -10.02 -14.59 -2.29
C GLY A 5 -9.56 -13.21 -1.80
N TYR A 6 -8.90 -12.41 -2.65
CA TYR A 6 -8.28 -11.14 -2.34
C TYR A 6 -8.53 -10.11 -3.46
N GLY A 7 -8.53 -8.82 -3.09
CA GLY A 7 -8.61 -7.69 -4.02
C GLY A 7 -7.26 -7.01 -4.21
N LEU A 8 -7.17 -6.10 -5.19
CA LEU A 8 -6.05 -5.15 -5.34
C LEU A 8 -6.43 -3.80 -4.76
N ILE A 9 -5.49 -3.12 -4.11
CA ILE A 9 -5.71 -1.84 -3.43
C ILE A 9 -4.74 -0.76 -3.93
N GLU A 10 -5.24 0.46 -4.00
CA GLU A 10 -4.45 1.66 -4.23
C GLU A 10 -4.86 2.75 -3.24
N THR A 11 -3.94 3.17 -2.38
CA THR A 11 -4.16 4.25 -1.41
C THR A 11 -3.39 5.49 -1.84
N MET A 12 -4.09 6.61 -1.97
CA MET A 12 -3.62 7.85 -2.57
C MET A 12 -3.94 9.04 -1.68
N ARG A 13 -3.10 10.07 -1.74
CA ARG A 13 -3.37 11.36 -1.11
C ARG A 13 -4.29 12.19 -2.01
N VAL A 14 -5.27 12.87 -1.42
CA VAL A 14 -5.89 14.05 -2.03
C VAL A 14 -5.27 15.28 -1.39
N ARG A 15 -4.81 16.22 -2.22
CA ARG A 15 -4.18 17.47 -1.77
C ARG A 15 -4.31 18.53 -2.86
N ASP A 16 -4.62 19.77 -2.46
CA ASP A 16 -4.67 20.93 -3.36
C ASP A 16 -5.56 20.72 -4.60
N GLY A 17 -6.72 20.06 -4.42
CA GLY A 17 -7.65 19.78 -5.52
C GLY A 17 -7.17 18.69 -6.49
N ARG A 18 -6.19 17.87 -6.10
CA ARG A 18 -5.54 16.87 -6.96
C ARG A 18 -5.35 15.55 -6.24
N ILE A 19 -5.15 14.49 -7.03
CA ILE A 19 -4.69 13.18 -6.57
C ILE A 19 -3.28 12.98 -7.15
N PRO A 20 -2.21 13.31 -6.39
CA PRO A 20 -0.85 13.18 -6.88
C PRO A 20 -0.55 11.74 -7.33
N PHE A 21 0.23 11.62 -8.41
CA PHE A 21 0.65 10.33 -8.98
C PHE A 21 -0.49 9.38 -9.40
N LEU A 22 -1.73 9.85 -9.57
CA LEU A 22 -2.87 9.02 -9.97
C LEU A 22 -2.54 8.08 -11.15
N ASP A 23 -1.83 8.58 -12.16
CA ASP A 23 -1.44 7.76 -13.32
C ASP A 23 -0.52 6.59 -12.96
N ARG A 24 0.40 6.78 -11.99
CA ARG A 24 1.29 5.71 -11.51
C ARG A 24 0.52 4.67 -10.70
N HIS A 25 -0.42 5.10 -9.86
CA HIS A 25 -1.30 4.20 -9.12
C HIS A 25 -2.16 3.35 -10.06
N LEU A 26 -2.78 3.97 -11.07
CA LEU A 26 -3.58 3.24 -12.07
C LEU A 26 -2.72 2.30 -12.93
N ALA A 27 -1.49 2.69 -13.27
CA ALA A 27 -0.57 1.82 -13.99
C ALA A 27 -0.14 0.60 -13.17
N ARG A 28 0.13 0.77 -11.87
CA ARG A 28 0.45 -0.35 -10.97
C ARG A 28 -0.74 -1.30 -10.81
N LEU A 29 -1.94 -0.75 -10.62
CA LEU A 29 -3.17 -1.53 -10.54
C LEU A 29 -3.40 -2.34 -11.82
N ALA A 30 -3.33 -1.70 -12.99
CA ALA A 30 -3.50 -2.37 -14.28
C ALA A 30 -2.48 -3.48 -14.50
N ARG A 31 -1.18 -3.20 -14.25
CA ARG A 31 -0.13 -4.21 -14.33
C ARG A 31 -0.40 -5.41 -13.43
N SER A 32 -0.83 -5.17 -12.19
CA SER A 32 -1.10 -6.24 -11.22
C SER A 32 -2.32 -7.07 -11.63
N ILE A 33 -3.36 -6.45 -12.21
CA ILE A 33 -4.51 -7.17 -12.77
C ILE A 33 -4.04 -8.10 -13.89
N ASP A 34 -3.21 -7.60 -14.81
CA ASP A 34 -2.72 -8.36 -15.96
C ASP A 34 -1.79 -9.51 -15.53
N GLU A 35 -0.81 -9.25 -14.65
CA GLU A 35 0.16 -10.24 -14.17
C GLU A 35 -0.49 -11.36 -13.34
N LEU A 36 -1.54 -11.03 -12.58
CA LEU A 36 -2.29 -12.01 -11.77
C LEU A 36 -3.45 -12.67 -12.53
N GLY A 37 -3.74 -12.25 -13.77
CA GLY A 37 -4.87 -12.77 -14.55
C GLY A 37 -6.24 -12.49 -13.93
N LEU A 38 -6.36 -11.38 -13.18
CA LEU A 38 -7.60 -11.00 -12.51
C LEU A 38 -8.61 -10.37 -13.49
N PRO A 39 -9.92 -10.41 -13.18
CA PRO A 39 -10.91 -9.74 -14.02
C PRO A 39 -10.69 -8.23 -14.08
N GLN A 40 -10.72 -7.68 -15.29
CA GLN A 40 -10.67 -6.23 -15.50
C GLN A 40 -11.86 -5.54 -14.82
N PRO A 41 -11.67 -4.35 -14.24
CA PRO A 41 -12.73 -3.61 -13.57
C PRO A 41 -13.80 -3.21 -14.59
N LYS A 42 -15.07 -3.45 -14.25
CA LYS A 42 -16.22 -3.03 -15.06
C LYS A 42 -16.37 -1.51 -15.10
N GLN A 43 -15.89 -0.84 -14.05
CA GLN A 43 -15.89 0.60 -13.93
C GLN A 43 -14.57 1.19 -14.44
N ASP A 44 -14.66 2.37 -15.05
CA ASP A 44 -13.50 3.21 -15.31
C ASP A 44 -12.98 3.76 -13.97
N VAL A 45 -11.91 3.13 -13.44
CA VAL A 45 -11.34 3.43 -12.13
C VAL A 45 -10.90 4.90 -12.03
N ARG A 46 -10.39 5.49 -13.12
CA ARG A 46 -10.03 6.91 -13.14
C ARG A 46 -11.25 7.79 -12.94
N LYS A 47 -12.33 7.53 -13.70
CA LYS A 47 -13.57 8.30 -13.56
C LYS A 47 -14.22 8.11 -12.19
N LEU A 48 -14.03 6.95 -11.57
CA LEU A 48 -14.50 6.69 -10.22
C LEU A 48 -13.71 7.47 -9.15
N ALA A 49 -12.38 7.58 -9.30
CA ALA A 49 -11.50 8.24 -8.34
C ALA A 49 -11.46 9.77 -8.48
N THR A 50 -11.49 10.30 -9.71
CA THR A 50 -11.28 11.73 -10.00
C THR A 50 -12.21 12.70 -9.26
N PRO A 51 -13.52 12.41 -9.07
CA PRO A 51 -14.42 13.30 -8.34
C PRO A 51 -13.97 13.61 -6.91
N PHE A 52 -13.22 12.69 -6.28
CA PHE A 52 -12.72 12.86 -4.92
C PHE A 52 -11.54 13.83 -4.82
N SER A 53 -11.00 14.32 -5.93
CA SER A 53 -10.03 15.41 -5.90
C SER A 53 -10.57 16.69 -5.23
N ALA A 54 -11.90 16.86 -5.20
CA ALA A 54 -12.57 18.01 -4.59
C ALA A 54 -12.86 17.84 -3.08
N THR A 55 -12.48 16.74 -2.43
CA THR A 55 -12.80 16.51 -1.00
C THR A 55 -11.91 17.29 -0.03
N GLY A 56 -10.99 18.12 -0.53
CA GLY A 56 -9.93 18.68 0.30
C GLY A 56 -8.90 17.62 0.70
N ASP A 57 -8.08 17.93 1.70
CA ASP A 57 -7.01 17.05 2.16
C ASP A 57 -7.56 15.74 2.73
N ALA A 58 -7.35 14.63 2.02
CA ALA A 58 -7.90 13.33 2.38
C ALA A 58 -6.98 12.18 1.97
N VAL A 59 -7.33 10.97 2.41
CA VAL A 59 -6.79 9.71 1.89
C VAL A 59 -7.88 8.99 1.11
N LEU A 60 -7.59 8.70 -0.15
CA LEU A 60 -8.45 8.00 -1.09
C LEU A 60 -7.97 6.55 -1.23
N ARG A 61 -8.83 5.56 -0.99
CA ARG A 61 -8.51 4.15 -1.25
C ARG A 61 -9.41 3.60 -2.34
N VAL A 62 -8.80 3.15 -3.43
CA VAL A 62 -9.44 2.32 -4.46
C VAL A 62 -9.20 0.86 -4.12
N GLU A 63 -10.24 0.04 -4.26
CA GLU A 63 -10.13 -1.41 -4.17
C GLU A 63 -10.82 -2.05 -5.37
N VAL A 64 -10.16 -3.03 -6.01
CA VAL A 64 -10.72 -3.84 -7.09
C VAL A 64 -10.77 -5.30 -6.63
N LEU A 65 -11.98 -5.82 -6.51
CA LEU A 65 -12.26 -7.21 -6.16
C LEU A 65 -13.27 -7.78 -7.16
N ASP A 66 -12.98 -8.94 -7.75
CA ASP A 66 -13.83 -9.60 -8.74
C ASP A 66 -14.33 -8.68 -9.87
N GLY A 67 -13.43 -7.85 -10.40
CA GLY A 67 -13.73 -6.90 -11.47
C GLY A 67 -14.68 -5.78 -11.06
N ARG A 68 -14.89 -5.55 -9.76
CA ARG A 68 -15.63 -4.39 -9.24
C ARG A 68 -14.67 -3.45 -8.52
N ALA A 69 -14.60 -2.22 -9.01
CA ALA A 69 -13.89 -1.15 -8.34
C ALA A 69 -14.81 -0.45 -7.32
N SER A 70 -14.26 -0.14 -6.15
CA SER A 70 -14.88 0.69 -5.11
C SER A 70 -13.90 1.75 -4.64
N VAL A 71 -14.43 2.83 -4.04
CA VAL A 71 -13.63 3.95 -3.53
C VAL A 71 -14.12 4.32 -2.15
N THR A 72 -13.19 4.45 -1.21
CA THR A 72 -13.42 4.99 0.12
C THR A 72 -12.54 6.20 0.34
N VAL A 73 -13.05 7.14 1.15
CA VAL A 73 -12.33 8.35 1.53
C VAL A 73 -12.30 8.42 3.04
N ARG A 74 -11.15 8.76 3.59
CA ARG A 74 -10.99 9.05 5.02
C ARG A 74 -10.17 10.31 5.22
N GLU A 75 -10.28 10.86 6.41
CA GLU A 75 -9.48 12.00 6.83
C GLU A 75 -7.99 11.63 6.83
N LEU A 76 -7.16 12.65 6.58
CA LEU A 76 -5.73 12.52 6.71
C LEU A 76 -5.37 12.48 8.21
N PRO A 77 -4.63 11.47 8.67
CA PRO A 77 -4.11 11.46 10.03
C PRO A 77 -3.04 12.55 10.21
N ALA A 78 -2.82 12.96 11.45
CA ALA A 78 -1.65 13.76 11.81
C ALA A 78 -0.36 13.01 11.48
N LEU A 79 0.71 13.74 11.21
CA LEU A 79 2.03 13.19 10.93
C LEU A 79 2.97 13.60 12.06
N ASP A 80 3.24 12.67 12.96
CA ASP A 80 4.24 12.80 14.02
C ASP A 80 5.45 11.88 13.70
N PRO A 81 6.63 12.15 14.26
CA PRO A 81 7.77 11.23 14.13
C PRO A 81 7.39 9.84 14.65
N PRO A 82 7.48 8.78 13.83
CA PRO A 82 7.04 7.46 14.23
C PRO A 82 8.08 6.75 15.11
N THR A 83 7.59 5.99 16.08
CA THR A 83 8.33 4.94 16.78
C THR A 83 8.08 3.62 16.05
N VAL A 84 9.14 2.94 15.65
CA VAL A 84 9.06 1.70 14.86
C VAL A 84 9.83 0.60 15.57
N ILE A 85 9.23 -0.60 15.65
CA ILE A 85 9.90 -1.81 16.12
C ILE A 85 10.32 -2.69 14.95
N MET A 86 11.20 -3.66 15.19
CA MET A 86 11.46 -4.72 14.22
C MET A 86 10.43 -5.83 14.41
N ALA A 87 9.74 -6.22 13.33
CA ALA A 87 8.79 -7.33 13.37
C ALA A 87 9.50 -8.65 13.67
N SER A 88 8.85 -9.52 14.41
CA SER A 88 9.30 -10.89 14.63
C SER A 88 8.93 -11.82 13.46
N GLU A 89 7.79 -11.54 12.81
CA GLU A 89 7.37 -12.22 11.59
C GLU A 89 8.25 -11.80 10.38
N PRO A 90 8.79 -12.76 9.61
CA PRO A 90 9.58 -12.45 8.44
C PRO A 90 8.73 -11.85 7.31
N HIS A 91 9.35 -10.97 6.53
CA HIS A 91 8.75 -10.44 5.31
C HIS A 91 8.57 -11.55 4.27
N HIS A 92 7.36 -11.64 3.73
CA HIS A 92 7.08 -12.42 2.53
C HIS A 92 7.01 -11.51 1.31
N PRO A 93 7.55 -11.93 0.14
CA PRO A 93 7.51 -11.14 -1.07
C PRO A 93 6.10 -10.66 -1.41
N TYR A 94 5.96 -9.34 -1.53
CA TYR A 94 4.68 -8.68 -1.76
C TYR A 94 4.70 -7.82 -3.05
N PRO A 95 4.85 -8.45 -4.23
CA PRO A 95 5.02 -7.72 -5.50
C PRO A 95 3.76 -6.98 -5.95
N HIS A 96 2.59 -7.38 -5.44
CA HIS A 96 1.30 -6.79 -5.76
C HIS A 96 0.63 -6.25 -4.51
N LYS A 97 0.06 -5.05 -4.61
CA LYS A 97 -0.64 -4.43 -3.49
C LYS A 97 -2.06 -4.97 -3.39
N THR A 98 -2.22 -6.12 -2.75
CA THR A 98 -3.48 -6.84 -2.53
C THR A 98 -4.14 -6.53 -1.16
N THR A 99 -5.29 -7.16 -0.88
CA THR A 99 -5.86 -7.24 0.46
C THR A 99 -5.34 -8.43 1.27
N ASP A 100 -4.63 -9.37 0.64
CA ASP A 100 -3.97 -10.49 1.28
C ASP A 100 -2.65 -9.99 1.90
N ARG A 101 -2.64 -9.79 3.22
CA ARG A 101 -1.61 -8.98 3.90
C ARG A 101 -1.27 -9.53 5.28
N ASP A 102 -1.48 -10.82 5.52
CA ASP A 102 -1.45 -11.42 6.86
C ASP A 102 -0.14 -11.10 7.61
N CYS A 103 1.03 -11.32 6.98
CA CYS A 103 2.31 -10.97 7.61
C CYS A 103 2.46 -9.49 8.00
N PHE A 104 1.86 -8.56 7.24
CA PHE A 104 1.86 -7.15 7.61
C PHE A 104 0.84 -6.84 8.71
N MET A 105 -0.25 -7.59 8.78
CA MET A 105 -1.24 -7.46 9.85
C MET A 105 -0.67 -7.97 11.17
N ASP A 106 0.01 -9.11 11.15
CA ASP A 106 0.68 -9.67 12.32
C ASP A 106 1.78 -8.72 12.82
N ALA A 107 2.62 -8.19 11.92
CA ALA A 107 3.63 -7.20 12.26
C ALA A 107 3.04 -5.89 12.82
N ALA A 108 1.88 -5.44 12.32
CA ALA A 108 1.18 -4.28 12.86
C ALA A 108 0.62 -4.54 14.26
N GLU A 109 0.08 -5.74 14.52
CA GLU A 109 -0.37 -6.15 15.84
C GLU A 109 0.78 -6.19 16.85
N GLU A 110 1.95 -6.70 16.45
CA GLU A 110 3.15 -6.66 17.29
C GLU A 110 3.55 -5.22 17.67
N ALA A 111 3.51 -4.29 16.72
CA ALA A 111 3.80 -2.88 16.99
C ALA A 111 2.80 -2.27 17.96
N GLU A 112 1.50 -2.55 17.78
CA GLU A 112 0.44 -2.09 18.68
C GLU A 112 0.66 -2.61 20.11
N VAL A 113 0.95 -3.90 20.28
CA VAL A 113 1.25 -4.51 21.59
C VAL A 113 2.48 -3.89 22.24
N ALA A 114 3.46 -3.46 21.44
CA ALA A 114 4.68 -2.80 21.90
C ALA A 114 4.53 -1.28 22.12
N GLU A 115 3.31 -0.72 21.96
CA GLU A 115 3.03 0.72 22.02
C GLU A 115 3.87 1.54 21.00
N ALA A 116 4.17 0.94 19.85
CA ALA A 116 4.84 1.57 18.71
C ALA A 116 3.85 1.95 17.61
N ASP A 117 4.25 2.86 16.72
CA ASP A 117 3.39 3.35 15.63
C ASP A 117 3.32 2.36 14.45
N ASP A 118 4.39 1.60 14.21
CA ASP A 118 4.45 0.60 13.14
C ASP A 118 5.62 -0.39 13.34
N ALA A 119 5.73 -1.38 12.47
CA ALA A 119 6.84 -2.33 12.43
C ALA A 119 7.60 -2.29 11.09
N LEU A 120 8.91 -2.54 11.17
CA LEU A 120 9.81 -2.80 10.04
C LEU A 120 10.01 -4.31 9.89
N LEU A 121 9.69 -4.85 8.73
CA LEU A 121 9.84 -6.27 8.43
C LEU A 121 11.23 -6.56 7.84
N VAL A 122 11.70 -7.78 8.12
CA VAL A 122 13.01 -8.30 7.71
C VAL A 122 12.78 -9.63 6.99
N THR A 123 13.50 -9.89 5.89
CA THR A 123 13.40 -11.17 5.18
C THR A 123 13.94 -12.32 6.02
N HIS A 124 13.66 -13.56 5.62
CA HIS A 124 14.20 -14.76 6.29
C HIS A 124 15.73 -14.79 6.38
N GLU A 125 16.42 -14.15 5.44
CA GLU A 125 17.88 -14.04 5.39
C GLU A 125 18.45 -12.90 6.25
N GLY A 126 17.59 -12.11 6.90
CA GLY A 126 18.01 -11.01 7.76
C GLY A 126 18.18 -9.66 7.05
N TRP A 127 17.66 -9.50 5.82
CA TRP A 127 17.70 -8.23 5.10
C TRP A 127 16.50 -7.34 5.43
N LEU A 128 16.73 -6.03 5.56
CA LEU A 128 15.62 -5.08 5.71
C LEU A 128 14.76 -5.09 4.45
N ALA A 129 13.43 -5.08 4.58
CA ALA A 129 12.50 -5.09 3.46
C ALA A 129 11.68 -3.79 3.39
N GLU A 130 10.58 -3.72 4.13
CA GLU A 130 9.66 -2.58 4.17
C GLU A 130 8.90 -2.58 5.50
N GLY A 131 8.17 -1.52 5.79
CA GLY A 131 7.23 -1.51 6.91
C GLY A 131 5.86 -2.05 6.51
N THR A 132 4.92 -2.06 7.45
CA THR A 132 3.59 -2.64 7.18
C THR A 132 2.83 -1.90 6.07
N THR A 133 3.09 -0.60 5.88
CA THR A 133 2.42 0.23 4.87
C THR A 133 3.32 1.23 4.13
N TRP A 134 4.64 1.18 4.34
CA TRP A 134 5.63 2.14 3.83
C TRP A 134 6.93 1.46 3.41
N ASN A 135 7.71 2.09 2.52
CA ASN A 135 9.04 1.62 2.11
C ASN A 135 10.13 2.36 2.88
N LEU A 136 11.23 1.67 3.19
CA LEU A 136 12.38 2.24 3.90
C LEU A 136 13.32 2.97 2.92
N PHE A 137 13.70 4.20 3.26
CA PHE A 137 14.78 4.93 2.61
C PHE A 137 15.71 5.52 3.66
N TRP A 138 17.02 5.50 3.42
CA TRP A 138 18.01 6.11 4.31
C TRP A 138 19.17 6.73 3.54
N TRP A 139 19.86 7.67 4.17
CA TRP A 139 21.08 8.26 3.61
C TRP A 139 22.30 7.47 4.04
N ASP A 140 23.14 7.11 3.07
CA ASP A 140 24.47 6.53 3.25
C ASP A 140 25.49 7.47 2.57
N GLY A 141 26.07 8.37 3.37
CA GLY A 141 26.77 9.55 2.86
C GLY A 141 25.84 10.40 1.99
N ASP A 142 26.23 10.63 0.74
CA ASP A 142 25.46 11.42 -0.25
C ASP A 142 24.50 10.58 -1.10
N SER A 143 24.31 9.29 -0.78
CA SER A 143 23.45 8.38 -1.54
C SER A 143 22.17 8.04 -0.77
N LEU A 144 21.02 8.20 -1.42
CA LEU A 144 19.76 7.68 -0.91
C LEU A 144 19.65 6.19 -1.25
N ARG A 145 19.49 5.36 -0.22
CA ARG A 145 19.37 3.91 -0.31
C ARG A 145 17.95 3.48 0.00
N THR A 146 17.57 2.33 -0.52
CA THR A 146 16.34 1.60 -0.21
C THR A 146 16.64 0.10 -0.41
N PRO A 147 15.93 -0.81 0.26
CA PRO A 147 16.12 -2.24 0.05
C PRO A 147 15.88 -2.63 -1.41
N ALA A 148 16.61 -3.63 -1.88
CA ALA A 148 16.43 -4.15 -3.23
C ALA A 148 15.14 -4.98 -3.33
N LEU A 149 14.65 -5.20 -4.55
CA LEU A 149 13.43 -5.97 -4.80
C LEU A 149 13.72 -7.46 -5.08
N ASP A 150 15.00 -7.84 -5.14
CA ASP A 150 15.52 -9.17 -5.53
C ASP A 150 16.25 -9.89 -4.39
#